data_AF-A0A0F3P424-F1
#
_entry.id   AF-A0A0F3P424-F1
#
_cell.length_a   1.000
_cell.length_b   1.000
_cell.length_c   1.000
_cell.angle_alpha   90.00
_cell.angle_beta   90.00
_cell.angle_gamma   90.00
#
_symmetry.space_group_name_H-M   'P 1'
#
loop_
_entity.id
_entity.type
_entity.pdbx_description
1 polymer ?
#
loop_
_entity_poly.entity_id
_entity_poly.type
_entity_poly.pdbx_seq_one_letter_code
_entity_poly.pdbx_strand_id
1 'polypeptide(L)'
;MIEIAQILIITKYKPNFAENYLEKGISLVSLEQYSNAKDNFLLATKYNPNIIVGYETALKRLIELEKFTVAKEFEQKLQILKKYS
;
A
#
# COMPACT_ATOMS: atom_id res chain seq x y z
N MET A 1 -11.79 -7.10 -31.44
CA MET A 1 -11.59 -7.65 -30.08
C MET A 1 -10.12 -7.63 -29.65
N ILE A 2 -9.42 -6.48 -29.71
CA ILE A 2 -7.99 -6.38 -29.33
C ILE A 2 -7.74 -5.33 -28.23
N GLU A 3 -8.66 -4.38 -28.03
CA GLU A 3 -8.45 -3.23 -27.14
C GLU A 3 -8.48 -3.58 -25.64
N ILE A 4 -9.35 -4.51 -25.23
CA ILE A 4 -9.58 -4.81 -23.81
C ILE A 4 -8.39 -5.58 -23.20
N ALA A 5 -7.78 -6.50 -23.96
CA ALA A 5 -6.65 -7.30 -23.50
C ALA A 5 -5.37 -6.47 -23.30
N GLN A 6 -5.11 -5.50 -24.19
CA GLN A 6 -3.97 -4.58 -24.04
C GLN A 6 -4.15 -3.62 -22.87
N ILE A 7 -5.36 -3.08 -22.66
CA ILE A 7 -5.68 -2.25 -21.48
C ILE A 7 -5.43 -3.05 -20.19
N LEU A 8 -5.88 -4.30 -20.10
CA LEU A 8 -5.64 -5.16 -18.93
C LEU A 8 -4.15 -5.43 -18.70
N ILE A 9 -3.36 -5.65 -19.77
CA ILE A 9 -1.90 -5.84 -19.68
C ILE A 9 -1.20 -4.55 -19.21
N ILE A 10 -1.60 -3.38 -19.71
CA ILE A 10 -1.04 -2.08 -19.29
C ILE A 10 -1.40 -1.77 -17.83
N THR A 11 -2.59 -2.17 -17.38
CA THR A 11 -3.02 -2.02 -15.97
C THR A 11 -2.25 -2.98 -15.05
N LYS A 12 -1.81 -4.14 -15.57
CA LYS A 12 -1.00 -5.14 -14.86
C LYS A 12 0.47 -4.73 -14.64
N TYR A 13 0.97 -3.74 -15.38
CA TYR A 13 2.39 -3.36 -15.40
C TYR A 13 2.63 -1.87 -15.21
N LYS A 14 1.75 -1.14 -14.52
CA LYS A 14 2.20 0.09 -13.87
C LYS A 14 3.02 -0.33 -12.65
N PRO A 15 4.34 -0.08 -12.59
CA PRO A 15 5.03 -0.13 -11.31
C PRO A 15 4.37 0.93 -10.44
N ASN A 16 3.51 0.49 -9.52
CA ASN A 16 2.92 1.37 -8.53
C ASN A 16 4.05 1.68 -7.55
N PHE A 17 4.93 2.62 -7.92
CA PHE A 17 6.18 2.92 -7.19
C PHE A 17 5.90 3.14 -5.71
N ALA A 18 4.81 3.84 -5.39
CA ALA A 18 4.38 4.05 -4.02
C ALA A 18 4.09 2.74 -3.28
N GLU A 19 3.38 1.81 -3.91
CA GLU A 19 3.06 0.49 -3.35
C GLU A 19 4.30 -0.40 -3.22
N ASN A 20 5.23 -0.33 -4.17
CA ASN A 20 6.50 -1.05 -4.08
C ASN A 20 7.35 -0.56 -2.90
N TYR A 21 7.55 0.76 -2.77
CA TYR A 21 8.26 1.33 -1.63
C TYR A 21 7.54 1.05 -0.30
N LEU A 22 6.20 1.03 -0.29
CA LEU A 22 5.41 0.62 0.88
C LEU A 22 5.71 -0.83 1.30
N GLU A 23 5.58 -1.79 0.38
CA GLU A 23 5.82 -3.22 0.66
C GLU A 23 7.28 -3.49 1.08
N LYS A 24 8.22 -2.77 0.48
CA LYS A 24 9.63 -2.81 0.90
C LYS A 24 9.82 -2.25 2.31
N GLY A 25 9.19 -1.12 2.63
CA GLY A 25 9.20 -0.54 3.98
C GLY A 25 8.65 -1.52 5.02
N ILE A 26 7.52 -2.18 4.74
CA ILE A 26 6.92 -3.20 5.60
C ILE A 26 7.90 -4.37 5.83
N SER A 27 8.51 -4.88 4.77
CA SER A 27 9.50 -5.96 4.86
C SER A 27 10.72 -5.57 5.71
N LEU A 28 11.17 -4.32 5.61
CA LEU A 28 12.30 -3.81 6.41
C LEU A 28 11.94 -3.66 7.90
N VAL A 29 10.69 -3.34 8.24
CA VAL A 29 10.21 -3.36 9.64
C VAL A 29 10.31 -4.77 10.22
N SER A 30 9.93 -5.80 9.46
CA SER A 30 10.06 -7.21 9.88
C SER A 30 11.52 -7.66 10.05
N LEU A 31 12.46 -6.97 9.41
CA LEU A 31 13.91 -7.19 9.55
C LEU A 31 14.56 -6.25 10.58
N GLU A 32 13.76 -5.51 11.35
CA GLU A 32 14.20 -4.51 12.34
C GLU A 32 15.08 -3.37 11.77
N GLN A 33 15.05 -3.16 10.45
CA GLN A 33 15.80 -2.11 9.76
C GLN A 33 15.01 -0.79 9.68
N TYR A 34 14.77 -0.18 10.84
CA TYR A 34 13.81 0.93 10.96
C TYR A 34 14.18 2.19 10.17
N SER A 35 15.46 2.57 10.08
CA SER A 35 15.89 3.74 9.30
C SER A 35 15.59 3.55 7.81
N ASN A 36 15.95 2.39 7.25
CA ASN A 36 15.66 2.06 5.86
C ASN A 36 14.15 1.96 5.62
N ALA A 37 13.39 1.41 6.57
CA ALA A 37 11.93 1.35 6.47
C ALA A 37 11.32 2.76 6.35
N LYS A 38 11.72 3.68 7.23
CA LYS A 38 11.30 5.09 7.20
C LYS A 38 11.55 5.73 5.84
N ASP A 39 12.75 5.59 5.28
CA ASP A 39 13.08 6.17 3.98
C ASP A 39 12.17 5.63 2.85
N ASN A 40 11.83 4.33 2.91
CA ASN A 40 10.91 3.73 1.95
C ASN A 40 9.47 4.22 2.14
N PHE A 41 9.00 4.42 3.38
CA PHE A 41 7.68 5.01 3.63
C PHE A 41 7.59 6.47 3.15
N LEU A 42 8.64 7.27 3.35
CA LEU A 42 8.72 8.63 2.81
C LEU A 42 8.75 8.65 1.27
N LEU A 43 9.42 7.68 0.64
CA LEU A 43 9.36 7.53 -0.82
C LEU A 43 7.95 7.15 -1.27
N ALA A 44 7.27 6.24 -0.55
CA ALA A 44 5.90 5.85 -0.87
C ALA A 44 4.94 7.05 -0.86
N THR A 45 5.00 7.91 0.16
CA THR A 45 4.19 9.13 0.25
C THR A 45 4.61 10.18 -0.78
N LYS A 46 5.90 10.27 -1.13
CA LYS A 46 6.37 11.14 -2.22
C LYS A 46 5.77 10.77 -3.58
N TYR A 47 5.68 9.48 -3.89
CA TYR A 47 5.12 9.01 -5.16
C TYR A 47 3.58 8.93 -5.15
N ASN A 48 2.96 8.75 -3.98
CA ASN A 48 1.52 8.86 -3.80
C ASN A 48 1.18 9.43 -2.42
N PRO A 49 0.96 10.75 -2.30
CA PRO A 49 0.67 11.39 -1.02
C PRO A 49 -0.68 10.96 -0.43
N ASN A 50 -1.58 10.40 -1.25
CA ASN A 50 -2.91 9.96 -0.82
C ASN A 50 -2.94 8.49 -0.38
N ILE A 51 -1.79 7.81 -0.27
CA ILE A 51 -1.75 6.38 0.05
C ILE A 51 -2.38 6.07 1.42
N ILE A 52 -2.15 6.90 2.44
CA ILE A 52 -2.80 6.75 3.77
C ILE A 52 -4.32 6.85 3.65
N VAL A 53 -4.80 7.91 3.00
CA VAL A 53 -6.25 8.17 2.81
C VAL A 53 -6.91 7.03 2.04
N GLY A 54 -6.22 6.48 1.02
CA GLY A 54 -6.68 5.31 0.29
C GLY A 54 -6.84 4.06 1.17
N TYR A 55 -5.86 3.77 2.02
CA TYR A 55 -5.93 2.64 2.97
C TYR A 55 -7.03 2.84 4.02
N GLU A 56 -7.22 4.05 4.55
CA GLU A 56 -8.32 4.36 5.48
C GLU A 56 -9.70 4.16 4.84
N THR A 57 -9.86 4.63 3.60
CA THR A 57 -11.11 4.47 2.84
C THR A 57 -11.39 3.00 2.54
N ALA A 58 -10.37 2.25 2.11
CA ALA A 58 -10.48 0.81 1.86
C ALA A 58 -10.81 0.03 3.14
N LEU A 59 -10.16 0.36 4.26
CA LEU A 59 -10.42 -0.27 5.56
C LEU A 59 -11.87 -0.05 6.01
N LYS A 60 -12.38 1.20 5.92
CA LYS A 60 -13.78 1.50 6.23
C LYS A 60 -14.73 0.65 5.37
N ARG A 61 -14.45 0.55 4.07
CA ARG A 61 -15.26 -0.24 3.14
C ARG A 61 -15.24 -1.73 3.45
N LEU A 62 -14.09 -2.27 3.83
CA LEU A 62 -13.94 -3.69 4.22
C LEU A 62 -14.73 -4.00 5.50
N ILE A 63 -14.75 -3.08 6.46
CA ILE A 63 -15.55 -3.21 7.70
C ILE A 63 -17.05 -3.21 7.37
N GLU A 64 -17.52 -2.27 6.54
CA GLU A 64 -18.92 -2.21 6.08
C GLU A 64 -19.38 -3.48 5.34
N LEU A 65 -18.46 -4.14 4.63
CA LEU A 65 -18.71 -5.38 3.89
C LEU A 65 -18.49 -6.64 4.73
N GLU A 66 -18.25 -6.50 6.04
CA GLU A 66 -17.95 -7.59 6.98
C GLU A 66 -16.75 -8.47 6.55
N LYS A 67 -15.79 -7.89 5.81
CA LYS A 67 -14.55 -8.56 5.34
C LYS A 67 -13.44 -8.46 6.39
N PHE A 68 -13.70 -8.97 7.59
CA PHE A 68 -12.86 -8.74 8.77
C PHE A 68 -11.42 -9.25 8.64
N THR A 69 -11.19 -10.39 8.00
CA THR A 69 -9.83 -10.92 7.79
C THR A 69 -8.96 -9.94 7.00
N VAL A 70 -9.48 -9.46 5.87
CA VAL A 70 -8.77 -8.51 5.00
C VAL A 70 -8.65 -7.14 5.67
N ALA A 71 -9.69 -6.70 6.39
CA ALA A 71 -9.66 -5.45 7.16
C ALA A 71 -8.51 -5.44 8.19
N LYS A 72 -8.30 -6.55 8.91
CA LYS A 72 -7.21 -6.68 9.89
C LYS A 72 -5.83 -6.54 9.25
N GLU A 73 -5.63 -7.11 8.07
CA GLU A 73 -4.37 -6.96 7.31
C GLU A 73 -4.15 -5.50 6.88
N PHE A 74 -5.19 -4.83 6.39
CA PHE A 74 -5.12 -3.42 6.01
C PHE A 74 -4.85 -2.50 7.20
N GLU A 75 -5.45 -2.78 8.35
CA GLU A 75 -5.24 -2.04 9.59
C GLU A 75 -3.79 -2.13 10.06
N GLN A 76 -3.18 -3.31 10.04
CA GLN A 76 -1.76 -3.49 10.40
C GLN A 76 -0.84 -2.70 9.47
N LYS A 77 -1.06 -2.77 8.15
CA LYS A 77 -0.29 -1.99 7.17
C LYS A 77 -0.44 -0.48 7.42
N LEU A 78 -1.65 -0.01 7.71
CA LEU A 78 -1.95 1.39 7.99
C LEU A 78 -1.25 1.89 9.28
N GLN A 79 -1.21 1.09 10.34
CA GLN A 79 -0.50 1.44 11.58
C GLN A 79 1.01 1.61 11.34
N ILE A 80 1.62 0.71 10.56
CA ILE A 80 3.03 0.80 10.20
C ILE A 80 3.27 2.08 9.39
N LEU A 81 2.44 2.35 8.38
CA LEU A 81 2.57 3.54 7.55
C LEU A 81 2.48 4.83 8.38
N LYS A 82 1.50 4.95 9.29
CA LYS A 82 1.35 6.11 10.20
C LYS A 82 2.51 6.30 11.16
N LYS A 83 3.21 5.22 11.53
CA LYS A 83 4.38 5.28 12.43
C LYS A 83 5.60 5.89 11.75
N TYR A 84 5.70 5.77 10.43
CA TYR A 84 6.92 6.11 9.68
C TYR A 84 6.71 7.13 8.55
N SER A 85 5.48 7.59 8.30
CA SER A 85 5.17 8.75 7.45
C SER A 85 5.52 10.06 8.14
#